data_AF-A0A7R9MHH5-F1
#
_entry.id   AF-A0A7R9MHH5-F1
#
_cell.length_a   1.000
_cell.length_b   1.000
_cell.length_c   1.000
_cell.angle_alpha   90.00
_cell.angle_beta   90.00
_cell.angle_gamma   90.00
#
_symmetry.space_group_name_H-M   'P 1'
#
loop_
_entity.id
_entity.type
_entity.pdbx_description
1 polymer ?
#
loop_
_entity_poly.entity_id
_entity_poly.type
_entity_poly.pdbx_seq_one_letter_code
_entity_poly.pdbx_strand_id
1 'polypeptide(L)'
;RSLLEAYPSFFSFGAFSRVGPTREQLRDTSFRTIIVGKGWADKMAEPTDEPQEAPNKTVVVKVSGKDPGYTATSTCLVQAGITLIKEFNKLPDKGGVFTPGALFDGTGIFERLKAHEVFFEVVNQ
;
A
#
# COMPACT_ATOMS: atom_id res chain seq x y z
N ARG A 1 22.05 0.30 23.15
CA ARG A 1 21.21 0.67 21.98
C ARG A 1 21.44 2.13 21.51
N SER A 2 21.68 3.08 22.43
CA SER A 2 21.88 4.51 22.11
C SER A 2 22.96 4.83 21.08
N LEU A 3 24.09 4.10 21.07
CA LEU A 3 25.22 4.40 20.19
C LEU A 3 24.92 4.12 18.70
N LEU A 4 24.19 3.04 18.41
CA LEU A 4 23.78 2.68 17.04
C LEU A 4 22.77 3.68 16.49
N GLU A 5 21.84 4.15 17.32
CA GLU A 5 20.85 5.18 16.96
C GLU A 5 21.48 6.58 16.85
N ALA A 6 22.53 6.86 17.61
CA ALA A 6 23.30 8.09 17.55
C ALA A 6 24.14 8.21 16.28
N TYR A 7 24.73 7.10 15.84
CA TYR A 7 25.68 7.05 14.71
C TYR A 7 25.28 6.00 13.67
N PRO A 8 24.06 6.06 13.10
CA PRO A 8 23.58 5.03 12.17
C PRO A 8 24.50 4.90 10.96
N SER A 9 25.07 6.00 10.46
CA SER A 9 26.02 5.98 9.33
C SER A 9 27.31 5.24 9.63
N PHE A 10 27.85 5.36 10.85
CA PHE A 10 29.04 4.62 11.23
C PHE A 10 28.75 3.12 11.32
N PHE A 11 27.69 2.74 12.04
CA PHE A 11 27.34 1.33 12.27
C PHE A 11 26.70 0.61 11.07
N SER A 12 26.27 1.36 10.06
CA SER A 12 25.74 0.82 8.80
C SER A 12 26.69 1.01 7.62
N PHE A 13 27.93 1.46 7.86
CA PHE A 13 28.91 1.74 6.82
C PHE A 13 28.36 2.68 5.71
N GLY A 14 27.58 3.68 6.12
CA GLY A 14 26.98 4.68 5.24
C GLY A 14 25.63 4.29 4.64
N ALA A 15 25.13 3.07 4.86
CA ALA A 15 23.84 2.63 4.31
C ALA A 15 22.63 3.39 4.91
N PHE A 16 22.72 3.80 6.18
CA PHE A 16 21.71 4.59 6.87
C PHE A 16 22.27 5.90 7.39
N SER A 17 21.42 6.93 7.42
CA SER A 17 21.80 8.30 7.74
C SER A 17 20.65 9.01 8.44
N ARG A 18 20.97 9.99 9.29
CA ARG A 18 19.97 10.91 9.85
C ARG A 18 19.54 11.98 8.85
N VAL A 19 20.45 12.34 7.94
CA VAL A 19 20.17 13.17 6.77
C VAL A 19 19.56 12.22 5.75
N GLY A 20 18.23 12.23 5.61
CA GLY A 20 17.54 11.36 4.65
C GLY A 20 18.02 11.55 3.20
N PRO A 21 17.40 10.85 2.24
CA PRO A 21 17.82 10.92 0.84
C PRO A 21 17.71 12.35 0.27
N THR A 22 18.58 12.68 -0.68
CA THR A 22 18.52 13.95 -1.42
C THR A 22 17.32 13.97 -2.37
N ARG A 23 16.92 15.17 -2.82
CA ARG A 23 15.84 15.31 -3.81
C ARG A 23 16.14 14.65 -5.15
N GLU A 24 17.41 14.52 -5.51
CA GLU A 24 17.84 13.82 -6.73
C GLU A 24 17.67 12.31 -6.54
N GLN A 25 18.18 11.76 -5.43
CA GLN A 25 17.98 10.35 -5.08
C GLN A 25 16.50 9.96 -5.05
N LEU A 26 15.64 10.81 -4.47
CA LEU A 26 14.19 10.57 -4.46
C LEU A 26 13.55 10.57 -5.85
N ARG A 27 14.07 11.38 -6.77
CA ARG A 27 13.54 11.51 -8.13
C ARG A 27 13.92 10.33 -9.00
N ASP A 28 15.13 9.81 -8.81
CA ASP A 28 15.69 8.71 -9.59
C ASP A 28 15.37 7.33 -8.98
N THR A 29 14.77 7.30 -7.79
CA THR A 29 14.29 6.08 -7.15
C THR A 29 12.85 5.79 -7.57
N SER A 30 12.59 4.52 -7.90
CA SER A 30 11.25 3.97 -8.11
C SER A 30 11.12 2.64 -7.39
N PHE A 31 9.89 2.17 -7.19
CA PHE A 31 9.65 0.83 -6.66
C PHE A 31 8.73 0.01 -7.56
N ARG A 32 8.87 -1.30 -7.41
CA ARG A 32 7.94 -2.30 -7.89
C ARG A 32 7.78 -3.36 -6.81
N THR A 33 6.57 -3.52 -6.32
CA THR A 33 6.21 -4.53 -5.34
C THR A 33 5.26 -5.54 -5.97
N ILE A 34 5.53 -6.83 -5.76
CA ILE A 34 4.64 -7.91 -6.15
C ILE A 34 3.94 -8.42 -4.89
N ILE A 35 2.61 -8.34 -4.89
CA ILE A 35 1.74 -8.84 -3.84
C ILE A 35 1.08 -10.11 -4.36
N VAL A 36 1.27 -11.22 -3.64
CA VAL A 36 0.66 -12.52 -3.98
C VAL A 36 -0.37 -12.84 -2.92
N GLY A 37 -1.64 -12.80 -3.29
CA GLY A 37 -2.76 -13.25 -2.46
C GLY A 37 -3.17 -14.67 -2.83
N LYS A 38 -3.31 -15.56 -1.84
CA LYS A 38 -3.89 -16.89 -2.01
C LYS A 38 -5.20 -16.96 -1.23
N GLY A 39 -6.24 -17.51 -1.85
CA GLY A 39 -7.56 -17.68 -1.24
C GLY A 39 -8.36 -18.75 -1.97
N TRP A 40 -9.67 -18.72 -1.79
CA TRP A 40 -10.60 -19.68 -2.38
C TRP A 40 -11.41 -19.03 -3.49
N ALA A 41 -11.69 -19.78 -4.56
CA ALA A 41 -12.53 -19.32 -5.65
C ALA A 41 -14.00 -19.24 -5.24
N ASP A 42 -14.44 -20.20 -4.43
CA ASP A 42 -15.81 -20.29 -3.93
C ASP A 42 -16.01 -19.37 -2.74
N LYS A 43 -17.18 -18.72 -2.70
CA LYS A 43 -17.59 -17.97 -1.52
C LYS A 43 -18.01 -18.95 -0.44
N MET A 44 -17.51 -18.73 0.77
CA MET A 44 -18.04 -19.43 1.95
C MET A 44 -19.49 -19.00 2.19
N ALA A 45 -20.29 -19.88 2.79
CA ALA A 45 -21.68 -19.60 3.08
C ALA A 45 -21.78 -18.52 4.16
N GLU A 46 -21.00 -18.66 5.23
CA GLU A 46 -20.89 -17.66 6.29
C GLU A 46 -19.44 -17.16 6.45
N PRO A 47 -19.21 -15.88 6.85
CA PRO A 47 -17.88 -15.31 7.04
C PRO A 47 -17.02 -15.99 8.10
N THR A 48 -17.65 -16.75 9.00
CA THR A 48 -17.00 -17.47 10.11
C THR A 48 -16.71 -18.93 9.78
N ASP A 49 -17.12 -19.41 8.61
CA ASP A 49 -16.88 -20.80 8.22
C ASP A 49 -15.38 -21.05 8.03
N GLU A 50 -14.94 -22.23 8.47
CA GLU A 50 -13.59 -22.69 8.17
C GLU A 50 -13.56 -23.34 6.77
N PRO A 51 -12.62 -22.94 5.89
CA PRO A 51 -12.47 -23.59 4.60
C PRO A 51 -12.04 -25.04 4.77
N GLN A 52 -12.75 -25.96 4.12
CA GLN A 52 -12.43 -27.39 4.19
C GLN A 52 -11.25 -27.80 3.30
N GLU A 53 -10.96 -27.00 2.27
CA GLU A 53 -9.89 -27.26 1.32
C GLU A 53 -8.77 -26.23 1.44
N ALA A 54 -7.59 -26.53 0.90
CA ALA A 54 -6.52 -25.54 0.78
C ALA A 54 -6.90 -24.42 -0.22
N PRO A 55 -6.32 -23.20 -0.09
CA PRO A 55 -6.54 -22.12 -1.05
C PRO A 55 -6.28 -22.56 -2.50
N ASN A 56 -7.31 -22.47 -3.36
CA ASN A 56 -7.27 -22.91 -4.76
C ASN A 56 -7.20 -21.74 -5.78
N LYS A 57 -7.19 -20.49 -5.30
CA LYS A 57 -7.11 -19.29 -6.13
C LYS A 57 -5.92 -18.44 -5.74
N THR A 58 -5.21 -17.91 -6.73
CA THR A 58 -4.11 -16.97 -6.54
C THR A 58 -4.39 -15.69 -7.33
N VAL A 59 -4.20 -14.54 -6.69
CA VAL A 59 -4.22 -13.23 -7.33
C VAL A 59 -2.84 -12.60 -7.14
N VAL A 60 -2.23 -12.16 -8.24
CA VAL A 60 -0.93 -11.48 -8.21
C VAL A 60 -1.15 -10.04 -8.63
N VAL A 61 -0.78 -9.10 -7.75
CA VAL A 61 -0.87 -7.66 -8.01
C VAL A 61 0.53 -7.08 -8.03
N LYS A 62 0.84 -6.33 -9.08
CA LYS A 62 2.02 -5.47 -9.14
C LYS A 62 1.61 -4.06 -8.75
N VAL A 63 2.31 -3.51 -7.77
CA VAL A 63 2.22 -2.10 -7.37
C VAL A 63 3.52 -1.42 -7.76
N SER A 64 3.45 -0.26 -8.40
CA SER A 64 4.65 0.49 -8.80
C SER A 64 4.45 2.00 -8.69
N GLY A 65 5.55 2.72 -8.48
CA GLY A 65 5.56 4.18 -8.44
C GLY A 65 6.95 4.75 -8.22
N LYS A 66 6.99 6.06 -7.93
CA LYS A 66 8.21 6.77 -7.49
C LYS A 66 8.67 6.30 -6.12
N ASP A 67 9.80 6.79 -5.63
CA ASP A 67 10.35 6.50 -4.30
C ASP A 67 9.30 6.00 -3.27
N PRO A 68 9.49 4.77 -2.73
CA PRO A 68 8.50 4.14 -1.86
C PRO A 68 8.39 4.84 -0.49
N GLY A 69 9.48 5.42 0.02
CA GLY A 69 9.56 5.87 1.41
C GLY A 69 8.90 7.22 1.68
N TYR A 70 9.02 8.15 0.73
CA TYR A 70 8.56 9.53 0.88
C TYR A 70 7.49 9.87 -0.14
N THR A 71 7.81 9.80 -1.43
CA THR A 71 6.95 10.33 -2.48
C THR A 71 5.68 9.50 -2.62
N ALA A 72 5.81 8.18 -2.80
CA ALA A 72 4.67 7.30 -2.98
C ALA A 72 3.80 7.22 -1.72
N THR A 73 4.42 7.03 -0.54
CA THR A 73 3.68 6.93 0.73
C THR A 73 2.91 8.21 1.05
N SER A 74 3.54 9.38 0.88
CA SER A 74 2.87 10.67 1.10
C SER A 74 1.73 10.90 0.10
N THR A 75 1.94 10.50 -1.16
CA THR A 75 0.88 10.53 -2.19
C THR A 75 -0.29 9.66 -1.78
N CYS A 76 -0.05 8.42 -1.35
CA CYS A 76 -1.10 7.52 -0.88
C CYS A 76 -1.93 8.12 0.25
N LEU A 77 -1.28 8.73 1.25
CA LEU A 77 -1.96 9.34 2.39
C LEU A 77 -2.80 10.56 1.98
N VAL A 78 -2.26 11.44 1.15
CA VAL A 78 -2.99 12.62 0.65
C VAL A 78 -4.18 12.20 -0.22
N GLN A 79 -3.99 11.24 -1.13
CA GLN A 79 -5.08 10.76 -1.98
C GLN A 79 -6.17 10.07 -1.17
N ALA A 80 -5.80 9.26 -0.17
CA ALA A 80 -6.74 8.67 0.78
C ALA A 80 -7.57 9.75 1.51
N GLY A 81 -6.91 10.79 2.06
CA GLY A 81 -7.59 11.90 2.72
C GLY A 81 -8.57 12.64 1.81
N ILE A 82 -8.18 12.88 0.55
CA ILE A 82 -9.09 13.53 -0.41
C ILE A 82 -10.25 12.62 -0.78
N THR A 83 -10.04 11.31 -0.95
CA THR A 83 -11.13 10.35 -1.19
C THR A 83 -12.13 10.38 -0.05
N LEU A 84 -11.66 10.40 1.20
CA LEU A 84 -12.55 10.47 2.37
C LEU A 84 -13.46 11.71 2.34
N ILE A 85 -12.90 12.86 1.97
CA ILE A 85 -13.64 14.12 1.93
C ILE A 85 -14.60 14.19 0.73
N LYS A 86 -14.13 13.78 -0.45
CA LYS A 86 -14.87 13.96 -1.72
C LYS A 86 -15.88 12.86 -2.01
N GLU A 87 -15.66 11.66 -1.48
CA GLU A 87 -16.50 10.49 -1.72
C GLU A 87 -17.10 9.98 -0.40
N PHE A 88 -17.34 10.88 0.55
CA PHE A 88 -17.89 10.57 1.88
C PHE A 88 -19.18 9.72 1.80
N ASN A 89 -20.02 9.98 0.80
CA ASN A 89 -21.26 9.25 0.55
C ASN A 89 -21.07 7.81 0.05
N LYS A 90 -19.83 7.39 -0.23
CA LYS A 90 -19.48 6.01 -0.60
C LYS A 90 -18.78 5.26 0.55
N LEU A 91 -18.50 5.93 1.65
CA LEU A 91 -17.87 5.32 2.82
C LEU A 91 -18.90 4.62 3.70
N PRO A 92 -18.49 3.71 4.60
CA PRO A 92 -19.40 3.11 5.57
C PRO A 92 -20.16 4.15 6.41
N ASP A 93 -21.48 3.99 6.53
CA ASP A 93 -22.36 4.92 7.26
C ASP A 93 -22.02 5.03 8.76
N LYS A 94 -21.41 3.99 9.32
CA LYS A 94 -20.97 3.96 10.72
C LYS A 94 -19.48 4.28 10.78
N GLY A 95 -19.12 5.30 11.57
CA GLY A 95 -17.73 5.57 11.91
C GLY A 95 -17.08 4.39 12.65
N GLY A 96 -15.75 4.34 12.64
CA GLY A 96 -14.99 3.24 13.24
C GLY A 96 -13.54 3.20 12.79
N VAL A 97 -12.87 2.09 13.09
CA VAL A 97 -11.50 1.79 12.65
C VAL A 97 -11.58 0.82 11.49
N PHE A 98 -11.08 1.24 10.33
CA PHE A 98 -11.12 0.46 9.10
C PHE A 98 -9.73 0.25 8.53
N THR A 99 -9.51 -0.92 7.93
CA THR A 99 -8.38 -1.09 7.03
C THR A 99 -8.66 -0.35 5.72
N PRO A 100 -7.63 0.08 4.97
CA PRO A 100 -7.84 0.74 3.69
C PRO A 100 -8.68 -0.08 2.70
N GLY A 101 -8.50 -1.41 2.68
CA GLY A 101 -9.26 -2.31 1.80
C GLY A 101 -10.75 -2.35 2.11
N ALA A 102 -11.13 -2.27 3.39
CA ALA A 102 -12.54 -2.22 3.79
C ALA A 102 -13.14 -0.82 3.64
N LEU A 103 -12.34 0.24 3.85
CA LEU A 103 -12.81 1.62 3.85
C LEU A 103 -13.04 2.16 2.44
N PHE A 104 -12.14 1.84 1.51
CA PHE A 104 -12.12 2.41 0.17
C PHE A 104 -12.77 1.51 -0.89
N ASP A 105 -13.42 0.42 -0.49
CA ASP A 105 -14.19 -0.41 -1.41
C ASP A 105 -15.26 0.42 -2.12
N GLY A 106 -15.37 0.25 -3.44
CA GLY A 106 -16.29 1.04 -4.28
C GLY A 106 -15.96 2.54 -4.45
N THR A 107 -14.85 3.04 -3.90
CA THR A 107 -14.41 4.44 -4.09
C THR A 107 -13.48 4.60 -5.29
N GLY A 108 -13.26 5.85 -5.74
CA GLY A 108 -12.33 6.19 -6.83
C GLY A 108 -10.85 6.25 -6.42
N ILE A 109 -10.44 5.62 -5.32
CA ILE A 109 -9.07 5.75 -4.79
C ILE A 109 -8.01 5.28 -5.79
N PHE A 110 -8.26 4.19 -6.53
CA PHE A 110 -7.28 3.63 -7.46
C PHE A 110 -7.03 4.55 -8.66
N GLU A 111 -8.08 5.19 -9.18
CA GLU A 111 -7.99 6.19 -10.25
C GLU A 111 -7.19 7.40 -9.79
N ARG A 112 -7.43 7.86 -8.55
CA ARG A 112 -6.69 8.98 -7.96
C ARG A 112 -5.22 8.65 -7.78
N LEU A 113 -4.91 7.46 -7.25
CA LEU A 113 -3.53 6.99 -7.08
C LEU A 113 -2.81 6.86 -8.43
N LYS A 114 -3.49 6.29 -9.44
CA LYS A 114 -2.96 6.19 -10.80
C LYS A 114 -2.66 7.55 -11.41
N ALA A 115 -3.55 8.53 -11.24
CA ALA A 115 -3.34 9.90 -11.70
C ALA A 115 -2.15 10.61 -11.03
N HIS A 116 -1.67 10.08 -9.90
CA HIS A 116 -0.50 10.57 -9.17
C HIS A 116 0.64 9.53 -9.16
N GLU A 117 0.75 8.75 -10.24
CA GLU A 117 1.89 7.87 -10.54
C GLU A 117 2.09 6.71 -9.54
N VAL A 118 1.01 6.27 -8.90
CA VAL A 118 0.97 5.00 -8.15
C VAL A 118 0.05 4.03 -8.89
N PHE A 119 0.65 3.00 -9.49
CA PHE A 119 -0.02 2.08 -10.40
C PHE A 119 -0.29 0.74 -9.72
N PHE A 120 -1.46 0.17 -9.98
CA PHE A 120 -1.89 -1.15 -9.55
C PHE A 120 -2.28 -1.96 -10.78
N GLU A 121 -1.69 -3.15 -10.93
CA GLU A 121 -1.94 -4.03 -12.08
C GLU A 121 -2.10 -5.47 -11.59
N VAL A 122 -3.16 -6.15 -12.02
CA VAL A 122 -3.32 -7.59 -11.80
C VAL A 122 -2.49 -8.31 -12.87
N VAL A 123 -1.54 -9.14 -12.46
CA VAL A 123 -0.51 -9.73 -13.34
C VAL A 123 -0.90 -11.10 -13.88
N ASN A 124 -1.86 -11.79 -13.24
CA ASN A 124 -2.34 -13.10 -13.65
C ASN A 124 -3.84 -13.05 -13.96
N GLN A 125 -4.18 -13.17 -15.25
CA GLN A 125 -5.45 -13.71 -15.73
C GLN A 125 -5.17 -15.04 -16.40
#